data_AF-A0A1C5XI99-F1
#
_entry.id   AF-A0A1C5XI99-F1
#
_cell.length_a   1.000
_cell.length_b   1.000
_cell.length_c   1.000
_cell.angle_alpha   90.00
_cell.angle_beta   90.00
_cell.angle_gamma   90.00
#
_symmetry.space_group_name_H-M   'P 1'
#
loop_
_entity.id
_entity.type
_entity.pdbx_description
1 polymer ?
#
loop_
_entity_poly.entity_id
_entity_poly.type
_entity_poly.pdbx_seq_one_letter_code
_entity_poly.pdbx_strand_id
1 'polypeptide(L)'
;MVVLEQALAYVCCSAEEGKTKVQRYCRKIYELGYVPICPQYSFSPFLDDGDAEDMQAMRRMSHQILRRCRMVVVCGKETTGTMNTEISMADRLHIICTTLDGLSKIKENE
;
A
#
# COMPACT_ATOMS: atom_id res chain seq x y z
N MET A 1 13.58 14.63 22.57
CA MET A 1 12.80 14.78 21.33
C MET A 1 12.26 13.41 21.00
N VAL A 2 11.00 13.12 21.33
CA VAL A 2 10.40 11.82 21.00
C VAL A 2 10.14 11.89 19.49
N VAL A 3 10.94 11.17 18.70
CA VAL A 3 10.59 10.97 17.29
C VAL A 3 9.38 10.06 17.32
N LEU A 4 8.19 10.62 17.13
CA LEU A 4 6.98 9.81 16.99
C LEU A 4 7.20 8.98 15.72
N GLU A 5 7.48 7.67 15.86
CA GLU A 5 7.61 6.78 14.70
C GLU A 5 6.33 6.86 13.89
N GLN A 6 6.40 7.50 12.72
CA GLN A 6 5.28 7.56 11.79
C GLN A 6 4.95 6.14 11.33
N ALA A 7 3.68 5.75 11.45
CA ALA A 7 3.26 4.42 11.04
C ALA A 7 3.39 4.23 9.52
N LEU A 8 3.97 3.10 9.12
CA LEU A 8 4.03 2.69 7.72
C LEU A 8 2.63 2.29 7.23
N ALA A 9 2.21 2.87 6.11
CA ALA A 9 0.97 2.59 5.43
C ALA A 9 1.27 1.92 4.08
N TYR A 10 0.84 0.68 3.94
CA TYR A 10 0.97 -0.07 2.70
C TYR A 10 -0.07 0.43 1.69
N VAL A 11 0.37 0.84 0.50
CA VAL A 11 -0.52 1.31 -0.56
C VAL A 11 -0.83 0.15 -1.49
N CYS A 12 -2.04 -0.37 -1.37
CA CYS A 12 -2.56 -1.42 -2.23
C CYS A 12 -3.33 -0.78 -3.38
N CYS A 13 -2.83 -0.89 -4.62
CA CYS A 13 -3.45 -0.36 -5.82
C CYS A 13 -3.38 -1.37 -6.97
N SER A 14 -4.22 -1.17 -7.98
CA SER A 14 -4.14 -1.98 -9.21
C SER A 14 -2.87 -1.66 -10.00
N ALA A 15 -2.31 -2.66 -10.68
CA ALA A 15 -1.20 -2.48 -11.62
C ALA A 15 -1.54 -1.53 -12.78
N GLU A 16 -2.84 -1.43 -13.08
CA GLU A 16 -3.35 -0.61 -14.17
C GLU A 16 -3.51 0.87 -13.75
N GLU A 17 -3.36 1.19 -12.46
CA GLU A 17 -3.38 2.57 -12.00
C GLU A 17 -2.10 3.29 -12.46
N GLY A 18 -2.27 4.31 -13.31
CA GLY A 18 -1.14 5.08 -13.81
C GLY A 18 -0.31 5.74 -12.70
N LYS A 19 1.00 5.89 -12.95
CA LYS A 19 1.99 6.46 -12.01
C LYS A 19 1.52 7.75 -11.33
N THR A 20 0.88 8.64 -12.08
CA THR A 20 0.36 9.93 -11.57
C THR A 20 -0.71 9.76 -10.49
N LYS A 21 -1.57 8.73 -10.58
CA LYS A 21 -2.60 8.47 -9.56
C LYS A 21 -1.98 7.92 -8.28
N VAL A 22 -1.08 6.94 -8.40
CA VAL A 22 -0.36 6.36 -7.27
C VAL A 22 0.41 7.44 -6.50
N GLN A 23 1.07 8.36 -7.21
CA GLN A 23 1.74 9.51 -6.58
C GLN A 23 0.78 10.40 -5.78
N ARG A 24 -0.45 10.64 -6.27
CA ARG A 24 -1.48 11.39 -5.52
C ARG A 24 -1.92 10.65 -4.27
N TYR A 25 -2.09 9.34 -4.33
CA TYR A 25 -2.43 8.53 -3.16
C TYR A 25 -1.34 8.59 -2.09
N CYS A 26 -0.09 8.35 -2.49
CA CYS A 26 1.05 8.45 -1.59
C CYS A 26 1.14 9.85 -0.97
N ARG A 27 0.99 10.91 -1.78
CA ARG A 27 0.99 12.29 -1.28
C ARG A 27 -0.10 12.53 -0.23
N LYS A 28 -1.32 12.06 -0.48
CA LYS A 28 -2.43 12.24 0.48
C LYS A 28 -2.18 11.49 1.78
N ILE A 29 -1.68 10.25 1.73
CA ILE A 29 -1.31 9.47 2.93
C ILE A 29 -0.19 10.17 3.73
N TYR A 30 0.79 10.75 3.03
CA TYR A 30 1.83 11.57 3.63
C TYR A 30 1.26 12.81 4.34
N GLU A 31 0.35 13.54 3.68
CA GLU A 31 -0.37 14.68 4.27
C GLU A 31 -1.23 14.27 5.48
N LEU A 32 -1.69 13.02 5.52
CA LEU A 32 -2.40 12.44 6.65
C LEU A 32 -1.46 12.09 7.82
N GLY A 33 -0.14 12.08 7.64
CA GLY A 33 0.87 11.90 8.70
C GLY A 33 1.49 10.50 8.74
N TYR A 34 1.18 9.66 7.75
CA TYR A 34 1.67 8.29 7.62
C TYR A 34 2.79 8.22 6.58
N VAL A 35 3.60 7.15 6.62
CA VAL A 35 4.65 6.90 5.61
C VAL A 35 4.08 5.97 4.54
N PRO A 36 3.79 6.45 3.32
CA PRO A 36 3.24 5.62 2.24
C PRO A 36 4.32 4.71 1.65
N ILE A 37 4.05 3.42 1.54
CA ILE A 37 4.89 2.47 0.82
C ILE A 37 4.06 1.77 -0.25
N CYS A 38 4.44 1.96 -1.51
CA CYS A 38 3.81 1.29 -2.66
C CYS A 38 4.82 0.38 -3.35
N PRO A 39 4.87 -0.93 -2.99
CA PRO A 39 5.92 -1.83 -3.49
C PRO A 39 5.90 -1.98 -5.00
N GLN A 40 4.71 -2.03 -5.60
CA GLN A 40 4.56 -2.13 -7.05
C GLN A 40 5.26 -0.97 -7.77
N TYR A 41 5.12 0.25 -7.27
CA TYR A 41 5.79 1.41 -7.84
C TYR A 41 7.28 1.44 -7.47
N SER A 42 7.64 1.09 -6.24
CA SER A 42 9.03 1.07 -5.78
C SER A 42 9.89 0.02 -6.48
N PHE A 43 9.30 -1.10 -6.90
CA PHE A 43 10.01 -2.23 -7.52
C PHE A 43 9.97 -2.22 -9.04
N SER A 44 8.98 -1.55 -9.65
CA SER A 44 8.87 -1.37 -11.10
C SER A 44 10.15 -0.88 -11.81
N PRO A 45 11.05 -0.09 -11.21
CA PRO A 45 12.30 0.30 -11.87
C PRO A 45 13.31 -0.83 -12.08
N PHE A 46 13.19 -1.96 -11.38
CA PHE A 46 14.19 -3.05 -11.41
C PHE A 46 13.61 -4.46 -11.49
N LEU A 47 12.30 -4.64 -11.42
CA LEU A 47 11.61 -5.91 -11.66
C LEU A 47 10.80 -5.82 -12.95
N ASP A 48 10.89 -6.86 -13.77
CA ASP A 48 10.10 -7.04 -14.99
C ASP A 48 8.77 -7.73 -14.67
N ASP A 49 7.64 -7.16 -15.14
CA ASP A 49 6.32 -7.76 -14.97
C ASP A 49 6.04 -8.88 -15.98
N GLY A 50 6.83 -8.98 -17.05
CA GLY A 50 6.82 -10.06 -18.02
C GLY A 50 7.56 -11.32 -17.57
N ASP A 51 8.42 -11.22 -16.55
CA ASP A 51 9.21 -12.34 -16.04
C ASP A 51 8.55 -13.00 -14.80
N ALA A 52 8.47 -14.33 -14.82
CA ALA A 52 7.79 -15.09 -13.78
C ALA A 52 8.55 -15.12 -12.45
N GLU A 53 9.88 -15.10 -12.48
CA GLU A 53 10.72 -15.06 -11.28
C GLU A 53 10.62 -13.68 -10.62
N ASP A 54 10.70 -12.60 -11.39
CA ASP A 54 10.55 -11.23 -10.90
C ASP A 54 9.15 -10.97 -10.34
N MET A 55 8.09 -11.46 -10.98
CA MET A 55 6.75 -11.41 -10.42
C MET A 55 6.64 -12.13 -9.07
N GLN A 56 7.32 -13.27 -8.93
CA GLN A 56 7.34 -14.00 -7.66
C GLN A 56 8.15 -13.25 -6.59
N ALA A 57 9.29 -12.68 -6.98
CA ALA A 57 10.13 -11.85 -6.12
C ALA A 57 9.38 -10.61 -5.63
N MET A 58 8.68 -9.92 -6.53
CA MET A 58 7.81 -8.78 -6.23
C MET A 58 6.80 -9.14 -5.13
N ARG A 59 6.02 -10.21 -5.32
CA ARG A 59 5.03 -10.66 -4.33
C ARG A 59 5.67 -10.98 -2.99
N ARG A 60 6.81 -11.68 -2.97
CA ARG A 60 7.53 -12.01 -1.74
C ARG A 60 7.99 -10.76 -1.00
N MET A 61 8.58 -9.80 -1.70
CA MET A 61 9.05 -8.55 -1.11
C MET A 61 7.90 -7.66 -0.62
N SER A 62 6.82 -7.54 -1.41
CA SER A 62 5.60 -6.84 -1.03
C SER A 62 5.03 -7.39 0.28
N HIS A 63 4.94 -8.72 0.41
CA HIS A 63 4.47 -9.36 1.64
C HIS A 63 5.39 -9.10 2.85
N GLN A 64 6.71 -9.00 2.65
CA GLN A 64 7.63 -8.65 3.74
C GLN A 64 7.43 -7.21 4.21
N ILE A 65 7.18 -6.28 3.29
CA ILE A 65 6.85 -4.89 3.61
C ILE A 65 5.50 -4.82 4.33
N LEU A 66 4.48 -5.52 3.81
CA LEU A 66 3.14 -5.56 4.39
C LEU A 66 3.19 -5.93 5.89
N ARG A 67 3.97 -6.95 6.26
CA ARG A 67 4.15 -7.39 7.65
C ARG A 67 4.78 -6.34 8.59
N ARG A 68 5.47 -5.34 8.03
CA ARG A 68 6.04 -4.21 8.79
C ARG A 68 5.11 -3.00 8.81
N CYS A 69 4.09 -2.98 7.95
CA CYS A 69 3.08 -1.93 7.93
C CYS A 69 2.04 -2.17 9.03
N ARG A 70 1.57 -1.07 9.64
CA ARG A 70 0.47 -1.12 10.62
C ARG A 70 -0.91 -1.07 9.96
N MET A 71 -0.95 -0.64 8.71
CA MET A 71 -2.19 -0.55 7.93
C MET A 71 -1.95 -0.79 6.43
N VAL A 72 -3.01 -1.21 5.77
CA VAL A 72 -3.16 -1.29 4.32
C VAL A 72 -4.21 -0.28 3.89
N VAL A 73 -3.83 0.61 2.98
CA VAL A 73 -4.70 1.58 2.34
C VAL A 73 -5.02 1.09 0.94
N VAL A 74 -6.26 0.64 0.76
CA VAL A 74 -6.79 0.20 -0.53
C VAL A 74 -7.15 1.43 -1.35
N CYS A 75 -6.48 1.57 -2.49
CA CYS A 75 -6.61 2.68 -3.42
C CYS A 75 -7.13 2.16 -4.77
N GLY A 76 -8.18 2.80 -5.29
CA GLY A 76 -8.82 2.43 -6.55
C GLY A 76 -10.34 2.30 -6.41
N LYS A 77 -11.05 2.29 -7.54
CA LYS A 77 -12.50 2.10 -7.56
C LYS A 77 -12.90 0.62 -7.53
N GLU A 78 -12.03 -0.25 -8.03
CA GLU A 78 -12.26 -1.68 -8.18
C GLU A 78 -11.11 -2.45 -7.53
N THR A 79 -11.43 -3.57 -6.88
CA THR A 79 -10.44 -4.46 -6.29
C THR A 79 -10.10 -5.57 -7.27
N THR A 80 -8.82 -5.68 -7.63
CA THR A 80 -8.33 -6.78 -8.47
C THR A 80 -8.05 -8.03 -7.63
N GLY A 81 -7.89 -9.19 -8.28
CA GLY A 81 -7.56 -10.45 -7.59
C GLY A 81 -6.26 -10.39 -6.78
N THR A 82 -5.28 -9.61 -7.24
CA THR A 82 -4.02 -9.36 -6.50
C THR A 82 -4.29 -8.52 -5.25
N MET A 83 -5.08 -7.46 -5.35
CA MET A 83 -5.47 -6.63 -4.20
C MET A 83 -6.23 -7.45 -3.15
N ASN A 84 -7.16 -8.31 -3.57
CA ASN A 84 -7.89 -9.19 -2.65
C ASN A 84 -6.97 -10.15 -1.90
N THR A 85 -5.88 -10.59 -2.52
CA THR A 85 -4.86 -11.42 -1.86
C THR A 85 -4.14 -10.63 -0.76
N GLU A 86 -3.77 -9.38 -1.03
CA GLU A 86 -3.13 -8.52 -0.04
C GLU A 86 -4.07 -8.15 1.12
N ILE A 87 -5.33 -7.83 0.81
CA ILE A 87 -6.38 -7.57 1.81
C ILE A 87 -6.60 -8.80 2.69
N SER A 88 -6.73 -9.98 2.10
CA SER A 88 -6.89 -11.23 2.85
C SER A 88 -5.67 -11.53 3.72
N MET A 89 -4.48 -11.21 3.24
CA MET A 89 -3.25 -11.39 4.03
C MET A 89 -3.19 -10.40 5.20
N ALA A 90 -3.56 -9.15 4.98
CA ALA A 90 -3.62 -8.13 6.01
C ALA A 90 -4.63 -8.50 7.11
N ASP A 91 -5.80 -8.99 6.73
CA ASP A 91 -6.83 -9.50 7.66
C ASP A 91 -6.27 -10.64 8.54
N ARG A 92 -5.60 -11.63 7.93
CA ARG A 92 -4.95 -12.74 8.65
C ARG A 92 -3.81 -12.31 9.58
N LEU A 93 -3.20 -11.15 9.32
CA LEU A 93 -2.12 -10.58 10.14
C LEU A 93 -2.63 -9.57 11.17
N HIS A 94 -3.95 -9.37 11.25
CA HIS A 94 -4.58 -8.33 12.08
C HIS A 94 -4.05 -6.91 11.76
N ILE A 95 -3.72 -6.66 10.49
CA ILE A 95 -3.34 -5.34 9.98
C ILE A 95 -4.61 -4.60 9.58
N ILE A 96 -4.67 -3.30 9.92
CA ILE A 96 -5.85 -2.47 9.64
C ILE A 96 -6.00 -2.30 8.12
N CYS A 97 -7.12 -2.75 7.55
CA CYS A 97 -7.48 -2.49 6.16
C CYS A 97 -8.44 -1.30 6.10
N THR A 98 -8.07 -0.25 5.37
CA THR A 98 -8.90 0.94 5.19
C THR A 98 -8.81 1.46 3.76
N THR A 99 -9.71 2.36 3.38
CA THR A 99 -9.66 3.08 2.12
C THR A 99 -9.07 4.46 2.33
N LEU A 100 -8.61 5.10 1.25
CA LEU A 100 -8.11 6.48 1.31
C LEU A 100 -9.15 7.47 1.89
N ASP A 101 -10.42 7.28 1.55
CA ASP A 101 -11.54 8.08 2.09
C ASP A 101 -11.79 7.77 3.57
N GLY A 102 -11.71 6.50 3.97
CA GLY A 102 -11.79 6.10 5.37
C GLY A 102 -10.68 6.74 6.21
N LEU A 103 -9.44 6.72 5.73
CA LEU A 103 -8.28 7.34 6.39
C LEU A 103 -8.46 8.86 6.54
N SER A 104 -9.02 9.52 5.52
CA SER A 104 -9.26 10.97 5.54
C SER A 104 -10.28 11.36 6.60
N LYS A 105 -11.40 10.62 6.69
CA LYS A 105 -12.45 10.86 7.68
C LYS A 105 -11.99 10.69 9.12
N ILE A 106 -11.06 9.75 9.37
CA ILE A 106 -10.51 9.54 10.72
C ILE A 106 -9.75 10.79 11.17
N LYS A 107 -8.94 11.38 10.28
CA LYS A 107 -8.17 12.58 10.60
C LYS A 107 -9.03 13.85 10.72
N GLU A 108 -10.12 13.94 9.96
CA GLU A 108 -11.06 15.08 10.08
C GLU A 108 -11.82 15.08 11.42
N ASN A 109 -11.93 13.93 12.08
CA ASN A 109 -12.62 13.76 13.35
C ASN A 109 -11.68 13.78 14.58
N GLU A 110 -10.37 13.99 14.38
CA GLU A 110 -9.33 14.07 15.41
C GLU A 110 -9.01 15.54 15.75
#